data_AF-A0A258FVS5-F1
#
_entry.id   AF-A0A258FVS5-F1
#
_cell.length_a   1.000
_cell.length_b   1.000
_cell.length_c   1.000
_cell.angle_alpha   90.00
_cell.angle_beta   90.00
_cell.angle_gamma   90.00
#
_symmetry.space_group_name_H-M   'P 1'
#
loop_
_entity.id
_entity.type
_entity.pdbx_description
1 polymer ?
#
loop_
_entity_poly.entity_id
_entity_poly.type
_entity_poly.pdbx_seq_one_letter_code
_entity_poly.pdbx_strand_id
1 'polypeptide(L)' 'MLFGAEGPGISEELLRSASRIVAIEQLGSTRSVNVGVAAGIAMYVWLQQHHLS' A
#
# COMPACT_ATOMS: atom_id res chain seq x y z
N MET A 1 -2.21 -8.61 3.62
CA MET A 1 -1.62 -7.43 2.95
C MET A 1 -0.20 -7.24 3.46
N LEU A 2 0.72 -6.79 2.60
CA LEU A 2 2.09 -6.49 2.97
C LEU A 2 2.37 -5.02 2.66
N PHE A 3 3.11 -4.34 3.55
CA PHE A 3 3.46 -2.93 3.44
C PHE A 3 4.98 -2.78 3.49
N GLY A 4 5.51 -1.79 2.77
CA GLY A 4 6.95 -1.50 2.75
C GLY A 4 7.43 -0.88 4.06
N ALA A 5 8.75 -0.73 4.18
CA ALA A 5 9.38 0.07 5.24
C ALA A 5 9.59 1.51 4.77
N GLU A 6 9.61 2.47 5.70
CA GLU A 6 9.97 3.87 5.41
C GLU A 6 11.42 3.94 4.92
N GLY A 7 11.64 4.46 3.72
CA GLY A 7 12.96 4.54 3.09
C GLY A 7 13.14 3.52 1.95
N PRO A 8 13.49 2.24 2.23
CA PRO A 8 13.78 1.26 1.19
C PRO A 8 12.51 0.70 0.52
N GLY A 9 11.32 0.98 1.05
CA GLY A 9 10.05 0.52 0.47
C GLY A 9 9.84 -0.99 0.67
N ILE A 10 9.27 -1.66 -0.35
CA ILE A 10 9.05 -3.11 -0.36
C ILE A 10 10.25 -3.76 -1.06
N SER A 11 10.78 -4.86 -0.51
CA SER A 11 11.87 -5.57 -1.15
C SER A 11 11.44 -6.18 -2.49
N GLU A 12 12.36 -6.21 -3.45
CA GLU A 12 12.16 -6.79 -4.77
C GLU A 12 11.69 -8.25 -4.75
N GLU A 13 12.16 -9.03 -3.78
CA GLU A 13 11.73 -10.42 -3.56
C GLU A 13 10.24 -10.51 -3.20
N LEU A 14 9.80 -9.63 -2.31
CA LEU A 14 8.40 -9.58 -1.88
C LEU A 14 7.49 -9.05 -3.00
N LEU A 15 7.98 -8.09 -3.79
CA LEU A 15 7.26 -7.62 -4.98
C LEU A 15 7.06 -8.74 -6.00
N ARG A 16 8.09 -9.54 -6.27
CA ARG A 16 8.00 -10.70 -7.19
C ARG A 16 7.07 -11.80 -6.68
N SER A 17 6.94 -11.93 -5.37
CA SER A 17 6.09 -12.96 -4.74
C SER A 17 4.64 -12.50 -4.56
N ALA A 18 4.35 -11.21 -4.72
CA ALA A 18 3.03 -10.65 -4.51
C ALA A 18 2.08 -11.00 -5.67
N SER A 19 0.93 -11.58 -5.34
CA SER A 19 -0.12 -11.88 -6.33
C SER A 19 -0.75 -10.63 -6.94
N ARG A 20 -0.69 -9.50 -6.24
CA ARG A 20 -1.17 -8.20 -6.70
C ARG A 20 -0.40 -7.07 -6.03
N ILE A 21 -0.04 -6.07 -6.82
CA ILE A 21 0.54 -4.81 -6.35
C ILE A 21 -0.51 -3.72 -6.57
N VAL A 22 -0.72 -2.88 -5.55
CA VAL A 22 -1.64 -1.74 -5.59
C VAL A 22 -0.91 -0.49 -5.11
N ALA A 23 -1.29 0.66 -5.64
CA ALA A 23 -0.72 1.95 -5.30
C ALA A 23 -1.83 2.95 -4.97
N ILE A 24 -1.51 3.92 -4.11
CA ILE A 24 -2.36 5.08 -3.86
C ILE A 24 -1.84 6.20 -4.77
N GLU A 25 -2.64 6.58 -5.75
CA GLU A 25 -2.35 7.73 -6.61
C GLU A 25 -2.19 8.99 -5.75
N GLN A 26 -1.09 9.72 -5.95
CA GLN A 26 -0.83 10.97 -5.26
C GLN A 26 -0.92 12.13 -6.26
N LEU A 27 -1.83 13.07 -6.00
CA LEU A 27 -1.95 14.30 -6.79
C LEU A 27 -1.12 15.39 -6.12
N GLY A 28 0.12 15.60 -6.57
CA GLY A 28 1.02 16.64 -6.06
C GLY A 28 2.51 16.26 -6.11
N SER A 29 3.38 17.15 -5.62
CA SER A 29 4.85 16.95 -5.62
C SER A 29 5.36 16.12 -4.44
N THR A 30 4.48 15.70 -3.53
CA THR A 30 4.85 14.85 -2.39
C THR A 30 5.25 13.47 -2.92
N ARG A 31 6.54 13.15 -2.77
CA ARG A 31 7.17 11.92 -3.33
C ARG A 31 6.66 10.61 -2.72
N SER A 32 6.09 10.65 -1.53
CA SER A 32 5.51 9.47 -0.86
C SER A 32 4.56 9.90 0.26
N VAL A 33 3.62 9.04 0.62
CA VAL A 33 2.82 9.19 1.85
C VAL A 33 3.50 8.39 2.97
N ASN A 34 3.26 8.79 4.22
CA ASN A 34 3.66 7.99 5.37
C ASN A 34 3.17 6.53 5.22
N VAL A 35 4.02 5.56 5.55
CA VAL A 35 3.71 4.14 5.29
C VAL A 35 2.55 3.62 6.15
N GLY A 36 2.40 4.12 7.37
CA GLY A 36 1.28 3.79 8.25
C GLY A 36 -0.04 4.33 7.69
N VAL A 37 -0.02 5.54 7.13
CA VAL A 37 -1.19 6.12 6.45
C VAL A 37 -1.56 5.32 5.20
N ALA A 38 -0.57 4.98 4.34
CA ALA A 38 -0.82 4.11 3.19
C ALA A 38 -1.40 2.75 3.59
N ALA A 39 -0.85 2.13 4.63
CA ALA A 39 -1.31 0.85 5.13
C ALA A 39 -2.76 0.95 5.63
N GLY A 40 -3.09 1.99 6.40
CA GLY A 40 -4.45 2.25 6.87
C GLY A 40 -5.46 2.38 5.73
N ILE A 41 -5.15 3.18 4.71
CA ILE A 41 -6.01 3.37 3.53
C ILE A 41 -6.22 2.04 2.79
N ALA A 42 -5.14 1.30 2.52
CA ALA A 42 -5.20 0.03 1.82
C ALA A 42 -6.05 -1.01 2.59
N MET A 43 -5.87 -1.10 3.91
CA MET A 43 -6.66 -1.99 4.76
C MET A 43 -8.15 -1.63 4.75
N TYR A 44 -8.47 -0.34 4.87
CA TYR A 44 -9.85 0.12 4.88
C TYR A 44 -10.56 -0.13 3.54
N VAL A 45 -9.91 0.18 2.41
CA VAL A 45 -10.47 -0.09 1.07
C VAL A 45 -10.66 -1.58 0.84
N TRP A 46 -9.71 -2.41 1.28
CA TRP A 46 -9.87 -3.85 1.17
C TRP A 46 -11.06 -4.36 2.01
N LEU A 47 -11.22 -3.88 3.24
CA LEU A 47 -12.38 -4.18 4.07
C LEU A 47 -13.68 -3.73 3.38
N GLN A 48 -13.71 -2.54 2.80
CA GLN A 48 -14.86 -2.04 2.06
C GLN A 48 -15.24 -2.94 0.88
N GLN A 49 -14.25 -3.47 0.16
CA GLN A 49 -14.49 -4.31 -1.03
C GLN A 49 -14.89 -5.76 -0.70
N HIS A 50 -14.53 -6.27 0.49
CA HIS A 50 -14.66 -7.70 0.80
C HIS A 50 -15.53 -8.00 2.03
N HIS A 51 -15.80 -7.01 2.88
CA HIS A 51 -16.39 -7.24 4.20
C HIS A 51 -17.41 -6.21 4.66
N LEU A 52 -17.41 -4.98 4.12
CA LEU A 52 -18.46 -4.00 4.39
C LEU A 52 -19.44 -4.01 3.21
N SER A 53 -20.71 -4.20 3.54
CA SER A 53 -21.83 -4.32 2.59
C SER A 53 -22.46 -2.96 2.30
#